data_AF-A0A8T4CWW5-F1
#
_entry.id   AF-A0A8T4CWW5-F1
#
_cell.length_a   1.000
_cell.length_b   1.000
_cell.length_c   1.000
_cell.angle_alpha   90.00
_cell.angle_beta   90.00
_cell.angle_gamma   90.00
#
_symmetry.space_group_name_H-M   'P 1'
#
loop_
_entity.id
_entity.type
_entity.pdbx_description
1 polymer ?
#
loop_
_entity_poly.entity_id
_entity_poly.type
_entity_poly.pdbx_seq_one_letter_code
_entity_poly.pdbx_strand_id
1 'polypeptide(L)'
;MKALLPVLLIALLSACGESSSTAAGSKQCGVYAIGPNQIKEILKSQQAEPAPGRTAKDKLPADFPPELLDPQGYYRGMAVYCTVEDARKALVDQKHSDWGIYELSSDWKSNVYLADDGANHLRENATIKQAVE
;
A
#
# COMPACT_ATOMS: atom_id res chain seq x y z
N MET A 1 -20.18 77.57 -6.88
CA MET A 1 -18.92 77.23 -7.57
C MET A 1 -18.85 75.71 -7.72
N LYS A 2 -18.44 75.27 -8.91
CA LYS A 2 -17.80 74.00 -9.30
C LYS A 2 -18.41 72.65 -8.86
N ALA A 3 -18.84 71.94 -9.90
CA ALA A 3 -19.11 70.51 -10.01
C ALA A 3 -17.91 69.64 -9.60
N LEU A 4 -18.18 68.34 -9.36
CA LEU A 4 -17.48 67.19 -9.98
C LEU A 4 -18.21 65.86 -9.61
N LEU A 5 -18.72 65.19 -10.64
CA LEU A 5 -18.96 63.73 -10.75
C LEU A 5 -17.57 63.01 -10.86
N PRO A 6 -17.50 61.68 -11.09
CA PRO A 6 -17.83 60.52 -10.26
C PRO A 6 -16.57 59.61 -10.07
N VAL A 7 -16.57 58.63 -9.16
CA VAL A 7 -15.71 57.44 -9.34
C VAL A 7 -16.49 56.20 -8.91
N LEU A 8 -16.95 55.46 -9.92
CA LEU A 8 -17.20 54.03 -9.86
C LEU A 8 -15.94 53.33 -9.31
N LEU A 9 -16.11 52.47 -8.31
CA LEU A 9 -15.35 51.22 -8.31
C LEU A 9 -16.30 50.06 -8.02
N ILE A 10 -16.80 49.50 -9.12
CA ILE A 10 -17.32 48.15 -9.18
C ILE A 10 -16.11 47.23 -9.03
N ALA A 11 -16.03 46.53 -7.90
CA ALA A 11 -15.28 45.29 -7.81
C ALA A 11 -16.27 44.20 -7.39
N LEU A 12 -17.18 43.86 -8.32
CA LEU A 12 -17.87 42.58 -8.34
C LEU A 12 -16.81 41.50 -8.59
N LEU A 13 -16.08 41.14 -7.53
CA LEU A 13 -15.33 39.89 -7.51
C LEU A 13 -16.36 38.77 -7.51
N SER A 14 -16.59 38.30 -8.72
CA SER A 14 -17.24 37.05 -9.03
C SER A 14 -16.50 35.95 -8.30
N ALA A 15 -16.92 35.65 -7.06
CA ALA A 15 -16.74 34.33 -6.48
C ALA A 15 -17.74 33.40 -7.18
N CYS A 16 -17.54 33.25 -8.49
CA CYS A 16 -18.13 32.18 -9.27
C CYS A 16 -17.44 30.91 -8.77
N GLY A 17 -18.27 30.02 -8.25
CA GLY A 17 -17.82 28.93 -7.40
C GLY A 17 -16.84 28.01 -8.09
N GLU A 18 -15.99 27.41 -7.27
CA GLU A 18 -15.71 26.00 -7.45
C GLU A 18 -15.89 25.35 -6.10
N SER A 19 -17.11 24.86 -5.88
CA SER A 19 -17.36 23.80 -4.93
C SER A 19 -16.56 22.60 -5.42
N SER A 20 -15.30 22.52 -5.00
CA SER A 20 -14.56 21.27 -5.00
C SER A 20 -14.33 20.89 -3.56
N SER A 21 -15.45 20.60 -2.90
CA SER A 21 -15.52 19.51 -1.93
C SER A 21 -15.11 18.23 -2.65
N THR A 22 -13.84 18.10 -3.03
CA THR A 22 -13.24 16.79 -3.09
C THR A 22 -13.06 16.41 -1.63
N ALA A 23 -14.10 15.78 -1.08
CA ALA A 23 -13.86 14.65 -0.21
C ALA A 23 -12.68 13.92 -0.86
N ALA A 24 -11.52 13.96 -0.20
CA ALA A 24 -10.39 13.14 -0.58
C ALA A 24 -10.95 11.73 -0.55
N GLY A 25 -11.41 11.25 -1.71
CA GLY A 25 -11.95 9.93 -1.86
C GLY A 25 -10.80 9.05 -1.45
N SER A 26 -10.89 8.49 -0.25
CA SER A 26 -9.86 7.63 0.30
C SER A 26 -9.64 6.58 -0.76
N LYS A 27 -8.51 6.67 -1.48
CA LYS A 27 -8.20 5.77 -2.59
C LYS A 27 -8.38 4.38 -2.01
N GLN A 28 -9.34 3.61 -2.50
CA GLN A 28 -9.67 2.34 -1.88
C GLN A 28 -8.48 1.43 -2.09
N CYS A 29 -7.74 1.15 -1.02
CA CYS A 29 -6.54 0.33 -1.09
C CYS A 29 -6.92 -1.11 -1.41
N GLY A 30 -6.16 -1.71 -2.32
CA GLY A 30 -5.98 -3.16 -2.34
C GLY A 30 -4.90 -3.55 -1.32
N VAL A 31 -4.45 -4.80 -1.39
CA VAL A 31 -3.25 -5.25 -0.67
C VAL A 31 -2.36 -5.96 -1.67
N TYR A 32 -1.24 -5.33 -2.03
CA TYR A 32 -0.32 -5.85 -3.04
C TYR A 32 1.01 -6.22 -2.40
N ALA A 33 1.59 -7.33 -2.82
CA ALA A 33 2.89 -7.80 -2.38
C ALA A 33 3.79 -8.07 -3.58
N ILE A 34 5.10 -8.05 -3.37
CA ILE A 34 6.09 -8.37 -4.39
C ILE A 34 6.72 -9.71 -4.01
N GLY A 35 6.90 -10.61 -4.98
CA GLY A 35 7.58 -11.87 -4.75
C GLY A 35 8.09 -12.54 -6.03
N PRO A 36 8.77 -13.69 -5.91
CA PRO A 36 9.34 -14.40 -7.06
C PRO A 36 8.27 -14.80 -8.09
N ASN A 37 8.60 -14.75 -9.39
CA ASN A 37 7.68 -15.17 -10.45
C ASN A 37 7.31 -16.66 -10.39
N GLN A 38 8.07 -17.48 -9.65
CA GLN A 38 7.76 -18.90 -9.38
C GLN A 38 6.37 -19.08 -8.75
N ILE A 39 5.90 -18.09 -7.97
CA ILE A 39 4.57 -18.10 -7.36
C ILE A 39 3.47 -18.16 -8.43
N LYS A 40 3.66 -17.55 -9.61
CA LYS A 40 2.69 -17.64 -10.72
C LYS A 40 2.40 -19.07 -11.15
N GLU A 41 3.42 -19.93 -11.15
CA GLU A 41 3.24 -21.34 -11.50
C GLU A 41 2.56 -22.12 -10.36
N ILE A 42 2.92 -21.83 -9.11
CA ILE A 42 2.32 -22.46 -7.93
C ILE A 42 0.82 -22.09 -7.82
N LEU A 43 0.45 -20.85 -8.15
CA LEU A 43 -0.94 -20.40 -8.18
C LEU A 43 -1.81 -21.21 -9.15
N LYS A 44 -1.28 -21.62 -10.31
CA LYS A 44 -2.00 -22.48 -11.27
C LYS A 44 -2.33 -23.85 -10.68
N SER A 45 -1.55 -24.31 -9.71
CA SER A 45 -1.75 -25.59 -9.02
C SER A 45 -2.62 -25.49 -7.74
N GLN A 46 -3.12 -24.30 -7.40
CA GLN A 46 -3.87 -24.01 -6.15
C GLN A 46 -3.10 -24.32 -4.85
N GLN A 47 -1.77 -24.37 -4.91
CA GLN A 47 -0.89 -24.71 -3.78
C GLN A 47 -0.10 -23.51 -3.26
N ALA A 48 -0.48 -22.28 -3.62
CA ALA A 48 0.28 -21.11 -3.18
C ALA A 48 0.17 -20.97 -1.66
N GLU A 49 1.31 -21.11 -0.99
CA GLU A 49 1.39 -20.83 0.45
C GLU A 49 0.94 -19.38 0.70
N PRO A 50 0.23 -19.12 1.81
CA PRO A 50 -0.23 -17.78 2.11
C PRO A 50 0.97 -16.84 2.31
N ALA A 51 0.82 -15.60 1.86
CA ALA A 51 1.76 -14.54 2.21
C ALA A 51 1.77 -14.41 3.74
N PRO A 52 2.94 -14.59 4.40
CA PRO A 52 3.01 -14.62 5.84
C PRO A 52 2.70 -13.24 6.41
N GLY A 53 1.86 -13.22 7.44
CA GLY A 53 1.72 -12.07 8.32
C GLY A 53 2.66 -12.16 9.51
N ARG A 54 2.39 -11.28 10.48
CA ARG A 54 3.18 -11.17 11.69
C ARG A 54 3.20 -12.49 12.47
N THR A 55 4.38 -13.09 12.61
CA THR A 55 4.58 -14.40 13.23
C THR A 55 5.49 -14.30 14.44
N ALA A 56 5.05 -14.79 15.58
CA ALA A 56 5.84 -14.81 16.81
C ALA A 56 7.00 -15.81 16.71
N LYS A 57 8.13 -15.51 17.36
CA LYS A 57 9.34 -16.34 17.34
C LYS A 57 9.11 -17.82 17.67
N ASP A 58 8.19 -18.12 18.58
CA ASP A 58 7.87 -19.48 19.01
C ASP A 58 7.13 -20.31 17.95
N LYS A 59 6.59 -19.66 16.91
CA LYS A 59 5.94 -20.30 15.76
C LYS A 59 6.86 -20.44 14.55
N LEU A 60 8.09 -19.94 14.63
CA LEU A 60 9.09 -20.03 13.57
C LEU A 60 9.98 -21.28 13.76
N PRO A 61 10.67 -21.73 12.71
CA PRO A 61 11.69 -22.77 12.83
C PRO A 61 12.73 -22.44 13.90
N ALA A 62 13.25 -23.46 14.59
CA ALA A 62 14.21 -23.27 15.68
C ALA A 62 15.52 -22.59 15.25
N ASP A 63 15.87 -22.71 13.97
CA ASP A 63 17.04 -22.12 13.30
C ASP A 63 16.71 -20.80 12.58
N PHE A 64 15.53 -20.22 12.80
CA PHE A 64 15.14 -18.96 12.16
C PHE A 64 16.11 -17.82 12.53
N PRO A 65 16.64 -17.05 11.57
CA PRO A 65 17.63 -16.01 11.84
C PRO A 65 17.06 -14.90 12.75
N PRO A 66 17.61 -14.69 13.97
CA PRO A 66 17.06 -13.73 14.93
C PRO A 66 17.14 -12.28 14.46
N GLU A 67 18.06 -11.94 13.55
CA GLU A 67 18.21 -10.62 12.94
C GLU A 67 17.05 -10.23 12.01
N LEU A 68 16.22 -11.20 11.61
CA LEU A 68 15.01 -10.96 10.80
C LEU A 68 13.77 -10.69 11.67
N LEU A 69 13.92 -10.70 13.00
CA LEU A 69 12.84 -10.39 13.93
C LEU A 69 12.84 -8.91 14.28
N ASP A 70 11.65 -8.37 14.51
CA ASP A 70 11.49 -7.04 15.08
C ASP A 70 11.93 -6.98 16.56
N PRO A 71 12.10 -5.77 17.14
CA PRO A 71 12.43 -5.62 18.56
C PRO A 71 11.43 -6.25 19.54
N GLN A 72 10.23 -6.60 19.08
CA GLN A 72 9.20 -7.29 19.87
C GLN A 72 9.26 -8.81 19.71
N GLY A 73 10.19 -9.35 18.91
CA GLY A 73 10.38 -10.78 18.70
C GLY A 73 9.47 -11.41 17.64
N TYR A 74 8.98 -10.62 16.68
CA TYR A 74 8.12 -11.11 15.60
C TYR A 74 8.81 -11.00 14.24
N TYR A 75 8.63 -12.03 13.41
CA TYR A 75 8.85 -11.92 11.98
C TYR A 75 7.68 -11.16 11.35
N ARG A 76 7.95 -10.19 10.48
CA ARG A 76 6.91 -9.31 9.90
C ARG A 76 6.25 -9.86 8.65
N GLY A 77 6.90 -10.80 7.98
CA GLY A 77 6.53 -11.19 6.63
C GLY A 77 7.07 -10.19 5.60
N MET A 78 6.35 -10.06 4.50
CA MET A 78 6.73 -9.20 3.38
C MET A 78 6.05 -7.83 3.48
N ALA A 79 6.73 -6.80 2.97
CA ALA A 79 6.12 -5.49 2.79
C ALA A 79 4.95 -5.56 1.80
N VAL A 80 3.89 -4.80 2.09
CA VAL A 80 2.69 -4.67 1.26
C VAL A 80 2.42 -3.22 0.86
N TYR A 81 1.68 -3.04 -0.23
CA TYR A 81 1.43 -1.76 -0.87
C TYR A 81 -0.07 -1.55 -1.10
N CYS A 82 -0.54 -0.31 -0.91
CA CYS A 82 -1.96 0.04 -1.06
C CYS A 82 -2.40 0.02 -2.53
N THR A 83 -1.47 0.32 -3.44
CA THR A 83 -1.71 0.40 -4.88
C THR A 83 -0.71 -0.44 -5.67
N VAL A 84 -1.10 -0.86 -6.88
CA VAL A 84 -0.20 -1.56 -7.82
C VAL A 84 0.95 -0.65 -8.22
N GLU A 85 0.72 0.66 -8.38
CA GLU A 85 1.75 1.62 -8.77
C GLU A 85 2.85 1.72 -7.72
N ASP A 86 2.49 1.73 -6.43
CA ASP A 86 3.46 1.74 -5.33
C ASP A 86 4.30 0.46 -5.31
N ALA A 87 3.65 -0.70 -5.51
CA ALA A 87 4.33 -1.98 -5.63
C ALA A 87 5.28 -2.03 -6.84
N ARG A 88 4.86 -1.48 -7.99
CA ARG A 88 5.69 -1.42 -9.20
C ARG A 88 6.91 -0.55 -9.01
N LYS A 89 6.75 0.61 -8.35
CA LYS A 89 7.88 1.48 -8.00
C LYS A 89 8.87 0.75 -7.11
N ALA A 90 8.38 0.10 -6.04
CA ALA A 90 9.25 -0.63 -5.12
C ALA A 90 9.96 -1.82 -5.81
N LEU A 91 9.32 -2.53 -6.72
CA LEU A 91 9.96 -3.61 -7.49
C LEU A 91 11.12 -3.09 -8.34
N VAL A 92 10.94 -1.95 -9.01
CA VAL A 92 12.01 -1.30 -9.80
C VAL A 92 13.19 -0.91 -8.89
N ASP A 93 12.90 -0.35 -7.71
CA ASP A 93 13.92 0.08 -6.75
C ASP A 93 14.73 -1.11 -6.19
N GLN A 94 14.09 -2.27 -6.01
CA GLN A 94 14.73 -3.51 -5.54
C GLN A 94 15.58 -4.21 -6.61
N LYS A 95 15.38 -3.87 -7.90
CA LYS A 95 16.15 -4.41 -9.05
C LYS A 95 16.04 -5.93 -9.22
N HIS A 96 14.92 -6.53 -8.77
CA HIS A 96 14.62 -7.94 -9.04
C HIS A 96 13.91 -8.09 -10.38
N SER A 97 14.59 -8.66 -11.39
CA SER A 97 14.02 -8.88 -12.72
C SER A 97 13.15 -10.14 -12.81
N ASP A 98 13.30 -11.06 -11.86
CA ASP A 98 12.59 -12.33 -11.76
C ASP A 98 11.41 -12.30 -10.78
N TRP A 99 11.03 -11.12 -10.31
CA TRP A 99 9.92 -10.91 -9.38
C TRP A 99 8.69 -10.30 -10.07
N GLY A 100 7.54 -10.42 -9.41
CA GLY A 100 6.25 -9.91 -9.88
C GLY A 100 5.42 -9.37 -8.72
N ILE A 101 4.31 -8.71 -9.07
CA ILE A 101 3.36 -8.14 -8.12
C ILE A 101 2.16 -9.08 -8.00
N TYR A 102 1.65 -9.24 -6.79
CA TYR A 102 0.52 -10.11 -6.47
C TYR A 102 -0.49 -9.35 -5.62
N GLU A 103 -1.77 -9.47 -5.97
CA GLU A 103 -2.87 -9.01 -5.13
C GLU A 103 -3.18 -10.09 -4.08
N LEU A 104 -3.37 -9.70 -2.83
CA LEU A 104 -3.72 -10.58 -1.73
C LEU A 104 -5.22 -10.50 -1.42
N SER A 105 -5.82 -11.62 -1.04
CA SER A 105 -7.18 -11.72 -0.51
C SER A 105 -7.20 -11.20 0.93
N SER A 106 -7.02 -9.89 1.09
CA SER A 106 -6.94 -9.21 2.38
C SER A 106 -7.52 -7.81 2.28
N ASP A 107 -7.97 -7.26 3.41
CA ASP A 107 -8.42 -5.88 3.51
C ASP A 107 -7.34 -4.99 4.15
N TRP A 108 -7.11 -3.83 3.57
CA TRP A 108 -6.06 -2.91 4.02
C TRP A 108 -6.33 -2.37 5.42
N LYS A 109 -7.57 -1.98 5.73
CA LYS A 109 -7.91 -1.31 7.00
C LYS A 109 -7.81 -2.27 8.19
N SER A 110 -8.21 -3.51 8.00
CA SER A 110 -8.29 -4.53 9.06
C SER A 110 -6.99 -5.32 9.23
N ASN A 111 -6.26 -5.61 8.14
CA ASN A 111 -5.15 -6.56 8.20
C ASN A 111 -3.78 -5.97 7.85
N VAL A 112 -3.67 -4.66 7.58
CA VAL A 112 -2.38 -4.01 7.34
C VAL A 112 -2.00 -3.10 8.51
N TYR A 113 -0.72 -3.02 8.82
CA TYR A 113 -0.18 -2.10 9.82
C TYR A 113 1.14 -1.49 9.34
N LEU A 114 1.39 -0.24 9.75
CA LEU A 114 2.67 0.42 9.56
C LEU A 114 3.63 -0.07 10.66
N ALA A 115 4.76 -0.63 10.27
CA ALA A 115 5.78 -1.12 11.19
C ALA A 115 6.89 -0.07 11.41
N ASP A 116 7.80 -0.33 12.36
CA ASP A 116 8.85 0.64 12.75
C ASP A 116 9.95 0.85 11.69
N ASP A 117 9.96 0.03 10.63
CA ASP A 117 10.84 0.17 9.46
C ASP A 117 10.28 1.15 8.42
N GLY A 118 9.10 1.71 8.68
CA GLY A 118 8.38 2.59 7.77
C GLY A 118 7.65 1.88 6.64
N ALA A 119 7.66 0.54 6.61
CA ALA A 119 6.91 -0.26 5.64
C ALA A 119 5.58 -0.77 6.22
N ASN A 120 4.64 -1.04 5.33
CA ASN A 120 3.37 -1.66 5.70
C ASN A 120 3.50 -3.18 5.62
N HIS A 121 2.95 -3.90 6.60
CA HIS A 121 3.01 -5.36 6.69
C HIS A 121 1.65 -5.96 7.07
N LEU A 122 1.49 -7.26 6.87
CA LEU A 122 0.28 -7.99 7.22
C LEU A 122 0.23 -8.33 8.72
N ARG A 123 -0.93 -8.16 9.36
CA ARG A 123 -1.16 -8.64 10.74
C ARG A 123 -1.32 -10.16 10.77
N GLU A 124 -2.09 -10.69 9.84
CA GLU A 124 -2.42 -12.10 9.67
C GLU A 124 -2.09 -12.57 8.25
N ASN A 125 -1.85 -13.87 8.11
CA ASN A 125 -1.58 -14.51 6.82
C ASN A 125 -2.69 -14.21 5.81
N ALA A 126 -2.31 -13.97 4.55
CA ALA A 126 -3.26 -13.71 3.47
C ALA A 126 -2.99 -14.61 2.27
N THR A 127 -4.05 -15.17 1.69
CA THR A 127 -3.93 -15.95 0.45
C THR A 127 -3.67 -15.02 -0.72
N ILE A 128 -2.82 -15.44 -1.65
CA ILE A 128 -2.61 -14.71 -2.90
C ILE A 128 -3.84 -14.88 -3.78
N LYS A 129 -4.47 -13.77 -4.16
CA LYS A 129 -5.66 -13.73 -5.01
C LYS A 129 -5.31 -13.95 -6.48
N GLN A 130 -4.32 -13.19 -6.98
CA GLN A 130 -3.88 -13.23 -8.37
C GLN A 130 -2.53 -12.56 -8.55
N ALA A 131 -1.84 -12.88 -9.65
CA ALA A 131 -0.72 -12.08 -10.14
C ALA A 131 -1.24 -10.83 -10.87
N VAL A 132 -0.49 -9.74 -10.78
CA VAL A 132 -0.79 -8.46 -11.43
C VAL A 132 0.29 -8.17 -12.47
N GLU A 133 -0.11 -7.75 -13.68
CA GLU A 133 0.78 -7.43 -14.80
C GLU A 133 1.41 -6.02 -14.72
#